data_AF-A0A2G8KHQ1-F1
#
_entry.id   AF-A0A2G8KHQ1-F1
#
_cell.length_a   1.000
_cell.length_b   1.000
_cell.length_c   1.000
_cell.angle_alpha   90.00
_cell.angle_beta   90.00
_cell.angle_gamma   90.00
#
_symmetry.space_group_name_H-M   'P 1'
#
loop_
_entity.id
_entity.type
_entity.pdbx_description
1 polymer ?
#
loop_
_entity_poly.entity_id
_entity_poly.type
_entity_poly.pdbx_seq_one_letter_code
_entity_poly.pdbx_strand_id
1 'polypeptide(L)'
;MNLIVAEGTQSDIFTFDNLLMRSESLIENDDCQKLLDYFEVPAKNSKDITKSDTPFSSLVHHLREAGKVSFYDINHLMTACSDKGLGKLMTGLNVYQQAQDSKFTKKVLKDQLKALEDKRQELSHKLTESKDENQQLTGRLRITEEERQQLEDKLKATEEERQQLTGRLETTKEERQQLKDTLKATEEERQQLSQRLKTTEEERQQLKDTLKATEEERQQLKDTLKATEEERQQLSQRLKTTEEERQQLKDTLKATEDERQKYKDALRATEEERQQLTGRLNTTEEERQQFKDALKAKHKDFRHTLKYEKEELLQQQKEDGEEDYAASSSNKVVDAGLSQSQKKTCHESLTKMMTEVEIQVVKDQMLFCHCCWVSECGVSVSQLFQCSNR
;
A
#
# COMPACT_ATOMS: atom_id res chain seq x y z
N MET A 1 -69.93 19.37 92.27
CA MET A 1 -70.58 19.34 93.60
C MET A 1 -71.23 20.69 93.82
N ASN A 2 -72.56 20.75 93.91
CA ASN A 2 -73.27 22.01 94.18
C ASN A 2 -73.26 22.29 95.67
N LEU A 3 -72.52 23.33 96.09
CA LEU A 3 -72.54 23.82 97.46
C LEU A 3 -73.74 24.75 97.65
N ILE A 4 -74.78 24.20 98.29
CA ILE A 4 -75.94 24.97 98.74
C ILE A 4 -75.47 25.90 99.86
N VAL A 5 -75.42 27.21 99.59
CA VAL A 5 -75.23 28.23 100.62
C VAL A 5 -76.58 28.51 101.26
N ALA A 6 -76.82 27.91 102.43
CA ALA A 6 -78.00 28.19 103.23
C ALA A 6 -77.91 29.62 103.81
N GLU A 7 -78.81 30.51 103.37
CA GLU A 7 -78.99 31.82 104.00
C GLU A 7 -79.77 31.65 105.31
N GLY A 8 -79.03 31.51 106.42
CA GLY A 8 -79.61 31.53 107.76
C GLY A 8 -80.14 32.92 108.10
N THR A 9 -81.42 33.01 108.45
CA THR A 9 -82.05 34.23 108.98
C THR A 9 -81.47 34.56 110.35
N GLN A 10 -80.43 35.38 110.36
CA GLN A 10 -79.78 35.84 111.58
C GLN A 10 -80.70 36.82 112.31
N SER A 11 -81.28 36.37 113.43
CA SER A 11 -81.98 37.25 114.38
C SER A 11 -81.01 38.31 114.89
N ASP A 12 -81.26 39.58 114.58
CA ASP A 12 -80.44 40.70 115.03
C ASP A 12 -80.68 40.95 116.53
N ILE A 13 -79.95 40.21 117.36
CA ILE A 13 -79.94 40.33 118.84
C ILE A 13 -79.46 41.72 119.30
N PHE A 14 -78.83 42.50 118.41
CA PHE A 14 -78.33 43.86 118.64
C PHE A 14 -79.27 44.94 118.07
N THR A 15 -80.59 44.79 118.20
CA THR A 15 -81.50 45.91 117.97
C THR A 15 -81.38 46.97 119.07
N PHE A 16 -81.47 48.23 118.66
CA PHE A 16 -81.41 49.42 119.53
C PHE A 16 -82.44 49.35 120.67
N ASP A 17 -83.62 48.77 120.39
CA ASP A 17 -84.74 48.54 121.30
C ASP A 17 -84.33 47.86 122.63
N ASN A 18 -83.43 46.88 122.59
CA ASN A 18 -83.01 46.13 123.79
C ASN A 18 -82.06 46.92 124.71
N LEU A 19 -81.36 47.92 124.19
CA LEU A 19 -80.38 48.69 124.96
C LEU A 19 -81.02 49.69 125.94
N LEU A 20 -82.28 50.03 125.68
CA LEU A 20 -82.88 51.30 126.11
C LEU A 20 -84.02 51.19 127.14
N MET A 21 -84.54 49.99 127.37
CA MET A 21 -85.47 49.65 128.45
C MET A 21 -84.91 49.84 129.89
N ARG A 22 -83.71 50.43 130.09
CA ARG A 22 -82.85 50.13 131.25
C ARG A 22 -82.32 51.30 132.07
N SER A 23 -82.69 52.55 131.80
CA SER A 23 -81.93 53.72 132.31
C SER A 23 -82.74 54.91 132.85
N GLU A 24 -84.06 54.82 132.94
CA GLU A 24 -85.06 55.92 132.95
C GLU A 24 -84.96 57.06 134.00
N SER A 25 -84.16 56.96 135.06
CA SER A 25 -84.29 57.82 136.25
C SER A 25 -83.34 59.02 136.37
N LEU A 26 -82.83 59.60 135.27
CA LEU A 26 -81.43 60.07 135.30
C LEU A 26 -80.98 61.41 134.63
N ILE A 27 -81.73 62.23 133.87
CA ILE A 27 -81.08 63.30 133.03
C ILE A 27 -80.83 64.68 133.69
N GLU A 28 -79.63 65.24 133.48
CA GLU A 28 -79.28 66.67 133.67
C GLU A 28 -78.75 67.36 132.38
N ASN A 29 -78.67 68.71 132.39
CA ASN A 29 -78.63 69.55 131.19
C ASN A 29 -77.28 69.58 130.43
N ASP A 30 -76.14 69.50 131.13
CA ASP A 30 -74.80 69.68 130.55
C ASP A 30 -74.38 68.57 129.56
N ASP A 31 -75.05 67.42 129.60
CA ASP A 31 -74.72 66.27 128.75
C ASP A 31 -75.20 66.43 127.29
N CYS A 32 -76.10 67.39 127.02
CA CYS A 32 -76.56 67.67 125.66
C CYS A 32 -75.42 68.12 124.71
N GLN A 33 -74.45 68.88 125.22
CA GLN A 33 -73.34 69.40 124.40
C GLN A 33 -72.36 68.29 123.99
N LYS A 34 -72.11 67.30 124.87
CA LYS A 34 -71.22 66.16 124.56
C LYS A 34 -71.81 65.26 123.47
N LEU A 35 -73.14 65.09 123.46
CA LEU A 35 -73.86 64.34 122.43
C LEU A 35 -73.84 65.08 121.07
N LEU A 36 -74.00 66.40 121.07
CA LEU A 36 -73.87 67.23 119.87
C LEU A 36 -72.52 67.07 119.17
N ASP A 37 -71.44 67.07 119.95
CA ASP A 37 -70.07 66.93 119.44
C ASP A 37 -69.82 65.50 118.91
N TYR A 38 -70.35 64.45 119.55
CA TYR A 38 -70.20 63.06 119.10
C TYR A 38 -70.93 62.76 117.78
N PHE A 39 -72.12 63.33 117.56
CA PHE A 39 -72.88 63.15 116.31
C PHE A 39 -72.43 64.11 115.18
N GLU A 40 -71.33 64.83 115.39
CA GLU A 40 -70.74 65.83 114.49
C GLU A 40 -71.78 66.87 114.01
N VAL A 41 -72.63 67.34 114.94
CA VAL A 41 -73.70 68.29 114.60
C VAL A 41 -73.10 69.67 114.29
N PRO A 42 -73.41 70.30 113.14
CA PRO A 42 -72.78 71.56 112.75
C PRO A 42 -72.89 72.65 113.81
N ALA A 43 -71.76 73.30 114.13
CA ALA A 43 -71.60 74.25 115.23
C ALA A 43 -72.52 75.49 115.19
N LYS A 44 -73.22 75.70 114.08
CA LYS A 44 -74.25 76.73 113.92
C LYS A 44 -75.57 76.33 114.60
N ASN A 45 -75.92 75.05 114.56
CA ASN A 45 -77.18 74.51 115.08
C ASN A 45 -77.04 74.10 116.56
N SER A 46 -75.85 73.67 116.99
CA SER A 46 -75.59 73.30 118.39
C SER A 46 -75.79 74.45 119.39
N LYS A 47 -75.49 75.70 119.00
CA LYS A 47 -75.67 76.90 119.84
C LYS A 47 -77.12 77.29 120.08
N ASP A 48 -78.01 77.04 119.12
CA ASP A 48 -79.43 77.32 119.28
C ASP A 48 -80.13 76.24 120.10
N ILE A 49 -79.61 75.00 120.02
CA ILE A 49 -80.06 73.86 120.81
C ILE A 49 -79.71 74.01 122.30
N THR A 50 -78.47 74.36 122.65
CA THR A 50 -78.03 74.43 124.06
C THR A 50 -78.52 75.65 124.84
N LYS A 51 -79.12 76.64 124.17
CA LYS A 51 -79.67 77.85 124.78
C LYS A 51 -81.19 77.86 124.89
N SER A 52 -81.89 76.82 124.43
CA SER A 52 -83.34 76.74 124.58
C SER A 52 -83.71 76.43 126.03
N ASP A 53 -84.94 76.78 126.44
CA ASP A 53 -85.44 76.43 127.79
C ASP A 53 -85.62 74.91 127.98
N THR A 54 -85.45 74.10 126.92
CA THR A 54 -85.52 72.62 126.94
C THR A 54 -84.46 72.00 126.01
N PRO A 55 -83.14 72.13 126.30
CA PRO A 55 -82.06 71.83 125.37
C PRO A 55 -82.11 70.42 124.76
N PHE A 56 -82.46 69.45 125.60
CA PHE A 56 -82.57 68.06 125.19
C PHE A 56 -83.59 67.86 124.07
N SER A 57 -84.77 68.50 124.17
CA SER A 57 -85.85 68.41 123.19
C SER A 57 -85.47 69.05 121.85
N SER A 58 -84.67 70.12 121.88
CA SER A 58 -84.13 70.76 120.67
C SER A 58 -83.08 69.88 119.96
N LEU A 59 -82.20 69.20 120.71
CA LEU A 59 -81.22 68.24 120.17
C LEU A 59 -81.92 67.08 119.46
N VAL A 60 -82.85 66.48 120.21
CA VAL A 60 -83.80 65.47 119.80
C VAL A 60 -84.45 65.80 118.44
N HIS A 61 -85.01 67.00 118.28
CA HIS A 61 -85.71 67.39 117.06
C HIS A 61 -84.76 67.38 115.84
N HIS A 62 -83.57 67.93 116.03
CA HIS A 62 -82.60 68.09 114.94
C HIS A 62 -82.02 66.76 114.44
N LEU A 63 -81.76 65.81 115.36
CA LEU A 63 -81.30 64.46 114.99
C LEU A 63 -82.34 63.69 114.17
N ARG A 64 -83.63 63.97 114.38
CA ARG A 64 -84.74 63.42 113.60
C ARG A 64 -84.90 64.06 112.22
N GLU A 65 -84.82 65.39 112.12
CA GLU A 65 -84.89 66.07 110.81
C GLU A 65 -83.73 65.67 109.90
N ALA A 66 -82.55 65.40 110.47
CA ALA A 66 -81.40 64.86 109.74
C ALA A 66 -81.58 63.39 109.28
N GLY A 67 -82.71 62.74 109.59
CA GLY A 67 -82.97 61.33 109.30
C GLY A 67 -82.09 60.35 110.08
N LYS A 68 -81.37 60.83 111.11
CA LYS A 68 -80.41 60.02 111.88
C LYS A 68 -81.08 59.24 113.02
N VAL A 69 -82.25 59.66 113.51
CA VAL A 69 -82.91 59.19 114.74
C VAL A 69 -84.45 59.28 114.60
N SER A 70 -85.24 58.27 115.02
CA SER A 70 -86.70 58.23 114.86
C SER A 70 -87.50 58.84 116.04
N PHE A 71 -88.85 58.85 115.98
CA PHE A 71 -89.68 59.42 117.05
C PHE A 71 -89.48 58.70 118.40
N TYR A 72 -89.36 57.38 118.38
CA TYR A 72 -89.20 56.59 119.60
C TYR A 72 -87.80 56.73 120.21
N ASP A 73 -86.78 56.76 119.36
CA ASP A 73 -85.36 56.85 119.75
C ASP A 73 -85.04 58.12 120.56
N ILE A 74 -85.82 59.18 120.32
CA ILE A 74 -85.77 60.47 121.01
C ILE A 74 -86.21 60.38 122.48
N ASN A 75 -87.34 59.71 122.71
CA ASN A 75 -87.88 59.51 124.06
C ASN A 75 -87.01 58.53 124.84
N HIS A 76 -86.22 57.73 124.11
CA HIS A 76 -85.23 56.81 124.63
C HIS A 76 -83.85 57.43 124.90
N LEU A 77 -83.41 58.40 124.10
CA LEU A 77 -82.25 59.24 124.44
C LEU A 77 -82.52 59.95 125.78
N MET A 78 -83.75 60.44 125.98
CA MET A 78 -84.26 61.00 127.24
C MET A 78 -84.19 60.02 128.43
N THR A 79 -84.11 58.73 128.16
CA THR A 79 -84.07 57.67 129.18
C THR A 79 -82.65 57.42 129.72
N ALA A 80 -81.56 58.07 129.29
CA ALA A 80 -80.21 57.47 129.43
C ALA A 80 -79.10 58.17 130.26
N CYS A 81 -79.24 59.44 130.67
CA CYS A 81 -78.06 60.29 130.97
C CYS A 81 -77.89 60.82 132.43
N SER A 82 -77.62 59.96 133.41
CA SER A 82 -76.81 60.34 134.60
C SER A 82 -75.50 59.57 134.51
N ASP A 83 -74.38 60.25 134.68
CA ASP A 83 -73.07 59.88 135.26
C ASP A 83 -72.48 58.47 135.03
N LYS A 84 -73.24 57.39 135.16
CA LYS A 84 -72.87 56.00 134.80
C LYS A 84 -73.52 55.46 133.52
N GLY A 85 -74.54 56.13 132.98
CA GLY A 85 -75.32 55.69 131.82
C GLY A 85 -74.66 56.01 130.47
N LEU A 86 -74.17 57.25 130.30
CA LEU A 86 -73.57 57.72 129.06
C LEU A 86 -72.40 56.87 128.56
N GLY A 87 -71.49 56.45 129.47
CA GLY A 87 -70.39 55.56 129.10
C GLY A 87 -70.87 54.22 128.53
N LYS A 88 -72.00 53.69 129.02
CA LYS A 88 -72.60 52.44 128.51
C LYS A 88 -73.31 52.65 127.17
N LEU A 89 -74.04 53.76 127.01
CA LEU A 89 -74.70 54.11 125.75
C LEU A 89 -73.67 54.37 124.64
N MET A 90 -72.58 55.07 124.96
CA MET A 90 -71.42 55.26 124.10
C MET A 90 -70.80 53.91 123.68
N THR A 91 -70.61 52.95 124.61
CA THR A 91 -70.14 51.61 124.23
C THR A 91 -71.15 50.84 123.36
N GLY A 92 -72.46 51.01 123.58
CA GLY A 92 -73.50 50.39 122.75
C GLY A 92 -73.52 50.94 121.33
N LEU A 93 -73.43 52.26 121.17
CA LEU A 93 -73.31 52.93 119.87
C LEU A 93 -72.02 52.54 119.14
N ASN A 94 -70.89 52.48 119.84
CA ASN A 94 -69.64 51.99 119.26
C ASN A 94 -69.75 50.54 118.76
N VAL A 95 -70.40 49.64 119.52
CA VAL A 95 -70.63 48.24 119.10
C VAL A 95 -71.60 48.16 117.90
N TYR A 96 -72.64 49.00 117.87
CA TYR A 96 -73.57 49.05 116.75
C TYR A 96 -72.90 49.59 115.47
N GLN A 97 -72.13 50.67 115.57
CA GLN A 97 -71.35 51.22 114.46
C GLN A 97 -70.35 50.18 113.96
N GLN A 98 -69.61 49.53 114.86
CA GLN A 98 -68.70 48.43 114.55
C GLN A 98 -69.41 47.24 113.87
N ALA A 99 -70.67 46.95 114.22
CA ALA A 99 -71.46 45.91 113.55
C ALA A 99 -71.90 46.31 112.13
N GLN A 100 -72.28 47.58 111.91
CA GLN A 100 -72.59 48.10 110.57
C GLN A 100 -71.34 48.17 109.69
N ASP A 101 -70.21 48.64 110.23
CA ASP A 101 -68.92 48.69 109.55
C ASP A 101 -68.43 47.27 109.19
N SER A 102 -68.62 46.30 110.10
CA SER A 102 -68.36 44.88 109.85
C SER A 102 -69.26 44.31 108.74
N LYS A 103 -70.55 44.67 108.72
CA LYS A 103 -71.51 44.26 107.68
C LYS A 103 -71.14 44.84 106.31
N PHE A 104 -70.74 46.11 106.24
CA PHE A 104 -70.23 46.75 105.03
C PHE A 104 -68.92 46.10 104.57
N THR A 105 -67.96 45.92 105.48
CA THR A 105 -66.66 45.27 105.21
C THR A 105 -66.85 43.84 104.68
N LYS A 106 -67.75 43.05 105.28
CA LYS A 106 -68.09 41.69 104.83
C LYS A 106 -68.66 41.68 103.41
N LYS A 107 -69.44 42.69 103.02
CA LYS A 107 -69.93 42.86 101.64
C LYS A 107 -68.78 43.17 100.68
N VAL A 108 -67.94 44.16 101.01
CA VAL A 108 -66.76 44.52 100.19
C VAL A 108 -65.82 43.34 99.99
N LEU A 109 -65.53 42.57 101.05
CA LEU A 109 -64.70 41.36 100.97
C LEU A 109 -65.34 40.25 100.11
N LYS A 110 -66.68 40.09 100.15
CA LYS A 110 -67.40 39.13 99.30
C LYS A 110 -67.32 39.52 97.82
N ASP A 111 -67.47 40.81 97.51
CA ASP A 111 -67.37 41.33 96.14
C ASP A 111 -65.92 41.25 95.61
N GLN A 112 -64.92 41.53 96.46
CA GLN A 112 -63.50 41.33 96.14
C GLN A 112 -63.13 39.86 95.91
N LEU A 113 -63.62 38.94 96.75
CA LEU A 113 -63.42 37.50 96.56
C LEU A 113 -64.01 37.02 95.23
N LYS A 114 -65.20 37.49 94.87
CA LYS A 114 -65.82 37.17 93.58
C LYS A 114 -64.95 37.68 92.41
N ALA A 115 -64.53 38.94 92.45
CA ALA A 115 -63.66 39.52 91.41
C ALA A 115 -62.28 38.84 91.31
N LEU A 116 -61.75 38.29 92.41
CA LEU A 116 -60.54 37.47 92.42
C LEU A 116 -60.78 36.08 91.80
N GLU A 117 -61.92 35.46 92.07
CA GLU A 117 -62.31 34.18 91.49
C GLU A 117 -62.53 34.28 89.98
N ASP A 118 -63.25 35.31 89.52
CA ASP A 118 -63.47 35.57 88.09
C ASP A 118 -62.12 35.75 87.36
N LYS A 119 -61.18 36.53 87.92
CA LYS A 119 -59.81 36.68 87.40
C LYS A 119 -59.01 35.38 87.41
N ARG A 120 -59.18 34.53 88.43
CA ARG A 120 -58.52 33.22 88.52
C ARG A 120 -58.99 32.29 87.40
N GLN A 121 -60.28 32.31 87.08
CA GLN A 121 -60.86 31.54 85.98
C GLN A 121 -60.38 32.07 84.62
N GLU A 122 -60.34 33.39 84.42
CA GLU A 122 -59.78 34.01 83.20
C GLU A 122 -58.30 33.63 82.97
N LEU A 123 -57.46 33.72 84.01
CA LEU A 123 -56.05 33.33 83.93
C LEU A 123 -55.88 31.83 83.70
N SER A 124 -56.74 30.99 84.28
CA SER A 124 -56.73 29.54 84.03
C SER A 124 -57.05 29.22 82.57
N HIS A 125 -57.99 29.95 81.95
CA HIS A 125 -58.34 29.78 80.53
C HIS A 125 -57.18 30.16 79.61
N LYS A 126 -56.56 31.33 79.85
CA LYS A 126 -55.39 31.80 79.09
C LYS A 126 -54.20 30.86 79.23
N LEU A 127 -54.01 30.24 80.39
CA LEU A 127 -52.97 29.23 80.60
C LEU A 127 -53.24 27.94 79.80
N THR A 128 -54.51 27.51 79.68
CA THR A 128 -54.86 26.38 78.81
C THR A 128 -54.69 26.70 77.33
N GLU A 129 -55.14 27.86 76.87
CA GLU A 129 -54.95 28.31 75.47
C GLU A 129 -53.46 28.36 75.10
N SER A 130 -52.63 29.02 75.92
CA SER A 130 -51.19 29.12 75.69
C SER A 130 -50.48 27.76 75.73
N LYS A 131 -50.97 26.81 76.54
CA LYS A 131 -50.44 25.44 76.57
C LYS A 131 -50.77 24.68 75.28
N ASP A 132 -51.98 24.83 74.76
CA ASP A 132 -52.42 24.17 73.53
C ASP A 132 -51.72 24.77 72.30
N GLU A 133 -51.54 26.10 72.25
CA GLU A 133 -50.70 26.79 71.26
C GLU A 133 -49.26 26.26 71.28
N ASN A 134 -48.65 26.09 72.46
CA ASN A 134 -47.29 25.58 72.59
C ASN A 134 -47.17 24.11 72.14
N GLN A 135 -48.19 23.27 72.39
CA GLN A 135 -48.26 21.91 71.84
C GLN A 135 -48.35 21.92 70.32
N GLN A 136 -49.17 22.80 69.73
CA GLN A 136 -49.28 22.94 68.27
C GLN A 136 -47.96 23.43 67.64
N LEU A 137 -47.29 24.41 68.25
CA LEU A 137 -45.97 24.89 67.81
C LEU A 137 -44.91 23.79 67.90
N THR A 138 -44.90 23.02 68.98
CA THR A 138 -43.99 21.86 69.15
C THR A 138 -44.23 20.81 68.06
N GLY A 139 -45.49 20.50 67.75
CA GLY A 139 -45.85 19.60 66.65
C GLY A 139 -45.38 20.09 65.28
N ARG A 140 -45.59 21.39 65.00
CA ARG A 140 -45.12 22.02 63.76
C ARG A 140 -43.60 22.01 63.63
N LEU A 141 -42.88 22.33 64.71
CA LEU A 141 -41.41 22.26 64.73
C LEU A 141 -40.91 20.83 64.43
N ARG A 142 -41.56 19.80 64.98
CA ARG A 142 -41.20 18.41 64.69
C ARG A 142 -41.38 18.05 63.22
N ILE A 143 -42.49 18.47 62.61
CA ILE A 143 -42.75 18.25 61.17
C ILE A 143 -41.70 18.98 60.31
N THR A 144 -41.41 20.25 60.60
CA THR A 144 -40.38 21.00 59.86
C THR A 144 -38.99 20.39 59.99
N GLU A 145 -38.66 19.80 61.15
CA GLU A 145 -37.38 19.10 61.35
C GLU A 145 -37.33 17.75 60.58
N GLU A 146 -38.44 17.01 60.54
CA GLU A 146 -38.58 15.81 59.70
C GLU A 146 -38.46 16.15 58.20
N GLU A 147 -39.06 17.25 57.75
CA GLU A 147 -38.93 17.77 56.37
C GLU A 147 -37.49 18.22 56.06
N ARG A 148 -36.82 18.91 57.00
CA ARG A 148 -35.41 19.32 56.88
C ARG A 148 -34.50 18.12 56.68
N GLN A 149 -34.66 17.07 57.48
CA GLN A 149 -33.84 15.86 57.35
C GLN A 149 -34.07 15.15 56.01
N GLN A 150 -35.32 15.04 55.55
CA GLN A 150 -35.62 14.47 54.23
C GLN A 150 -35.02 15.28 53.07
N LEU A 151 -34.89 16.60 53.21
CA LEU A 151 -34.22 17.44 52.20
C LEU A 151 -32.70 17.25 52.22
N GLU A 152 -32.08 17.08 53.38
CA GLU A 152 -30.64 16.77 53.48
C GLU A 152 -30.30 15.40 52.89
N ASP A 153 -31.11 14.38 53.16
CA ASP A 153 -30.91 13.04 52.61
C ASP A 153 -31.05 13.04 51.07
N LYS A 154 -32.03 13.79 50.53
CA LYS A 154 -32.20 14.00 49.08
C LYS A 154 -31.02 14.75 48.47
N LEU A 155 -30.55 15.82 49.11
CA LEU A 155 -29.41 16.60 48.65
C LEU A 155 -28.15 15.74 48.59
N LYS A 156 -27.92 14.91 49.61
CA LYS A 156 -26.80 13.95 49.65
C LYS A 156 -26.89 12.93 48.51
N ALA A 157 -28.06 12.34 48.28
CA ALA A 157 -28.26 11.40 47.17
C ALA A 157 -28.01 12.07 45.79
N THR A 158 -28.49 13.29 45.58
CA THR A 158 -28.23 14.05 44.35
C THR A 158 -26.75 14.38 44.17
N GLU A 159 -26.01 14.68 45.24
CA GLU A 159 -24.57 14.91 45.19
C GLU A 159 -23.78 13.63 44.88
N GLU A 160 -24.18 12.48 45.43
CA GLU A 160 -23.61 11.17 45.08
C GLU A 160 -23.86 10.81 43.60
N GLU A 161 -25.08 11.01 43.10
CA GLU A 161 -25.41 10.84 41.67
C GLU A 161 -24.58 11.78 40.77
N ARG A 162 -24.42 13.05 41.17
CA ARG A 162 -23.59 14.04 40.45
C ARG A 162 -22.13 13.60 40.37
N GLN A 163 -21.57 13.05 41.45
CA GLN A 163 -20.21 12.52 41.47
C GLN A 163 -20.07 11.29 40.55
N GLN A 164 -21.03 10.35 40.58
CA GLN A 164 -21.05 9.20 39.67
C GLN A 164 -21.14 9.61 38.19
N LEU A 165 -22.01 10.57 37.86
CA LEU A 165 -22.12 11.10 36.50
C LEU A 165 -20.83 11.82 36.05
N THR A 166 -20.17 12.55 36.95
CA THR A 166 -18.88 13.19 36.69
C THR A 166 -17.80 12.14 36.39
N GLY A 167 -17.69 11.08 37.20
CA GLY A 167 -16.76 9.98 36.96
C GLY A 167 -16.99 9.29 35.62
N ARG A 168 -18.24 8.96 35.29
CA ARG A 168 -18.62 8.39 33.98
C ARG A 168 -18.25 9.31 32.81
N LEU A 169 -18.42 10.63 32.97
CA LEU A 169 -18.07 11.60 31.93
C LEU A 169 -16.55 11.63 31.66
N GLU A 170 -15.71 11.55 32.70
CA GLU A 170 -14.26 11.46 32.51
C GLU A 170 -13.85 10.13 31.85
N THR A 171 -14.40 8.99 32.27
CA THR A 171 -14.15 7.70 31.59
C THR A 171 -14.53 7.77 30.11
N THR A 172 -15.70 8.31 29.76
CA THR A 172 -16.10 8.46 28.35
C THR A 172 -15.22 9.45 27.57
N LYS A 173 -14.61 10.45 28.22
CA LYS A 173 -13.60 11.31 27.57
C LYS A 173 -12.30 10.55 27.29
N GLU A 174 -11.84 9.73 28.23
CA GLU A 174 -10.65 8.88 28.07
C GLU A 174 -10.85 7.85 26.95
N GLU A 175 -11.96 7.11 26.96
CA GLU A 175 -12.37 6.18 25.89
C GLU A 175 -12.41 6.88 24.52
N ARG A 176 -13.01 8.08 24.46
CA ARG A 176 -13.07 8.88 23.23
C ARG A 176 -11.69 9.33 22.75
N GLN A 177 -10.75 9.56 23.65
CA GLN A 177 -9.38 9.93 23.29
C GLN A 177 -8.62 8.70 22.75
N GLN A 178 -8.70 7.56 23.43
CA GLN A 178 -8.14 6.29 22.95
C GLN A 178 -8.69 5.90 21.56
N LEU A 179 -9.98 6.09 21.31
CA LEU A 179 -10.59 5.86 20.00
C LEU A 179 -10.06 6.80 18.90
N LYS A 180 -9.78 8.08 19.20
CA LYS A 180 -9.14 9.00 18.23
C LYS A 180 -7.71 8.56 17.91
N ASP A 181 -6.95 8.17 18.92
CA ASP A 181 -5.55 7.79 18.75
C ASP A 181 -5.45 6.47 17.97
N THR A 182 -6.37 5.53 18.22
CA THR A 182 -6.54 4.30 17.43
C THR A 182 -6.90 4.62 15.98
N LEU A 183 -7.89 5.50 15.74
CA LEU A 183 -8.30 5.91 14.40
C LEU A 183 -7.15 6.56 13.61
N LYS A 184 -6.33 7.38 14.30
CA LYS A 184 -5.13 8.01 13.71
C LYS A 184 -4.10 6.95 13.30
N ALA A 185 -3.81 5.98 14.15
CA ALA A 185 -2.91 4.88 13.83
C ALA A 185 -3.40 4.04 12.64
N THR A 186 -4.69 3.68 12.61
CA THR A 186 -5.29 2.94 11.48
C THR A 186 -5.22 3.72 10.16
N GLU A 187 -5.39 5.05 10.19
CA GLU A 187 -5.27 5.89 9.00
C GLU A 187 -3.81 5.99 8.51
N GLU A 188 -2.84 6.07 9.42
CA GLU A 188 -1.41 6.02 9.10
C GLU A 188 -1.01 4.66 8.48
N GLU A 189 -1.47 3.54 9.04
CA GLU A 189 -1.29 2.19 8.47
C GLU A 189 -1.92 2.07 7.08
N ARG A 190 -3.14 2.59 6.89
CA ARG A 190 -3.84 2.59 5.60
C ARG A 190 -3.04 3.36 4.54
N GLN A 191 -2.44 4.49 4.89
CA GLN A 191 -1.59 5.27 4.00
C GLN A 191 -0.30 4.51 3.64
N GLN A 192 0.36 3.87 4.61
CA GLN A 192 1.54 3.04 4.35
C GLN A 192 1.23 1.85 3.42
N LEU A 193 0.12 1.15 3.66
CA LEU A 193 -0.34 0.06 2.79
C LEU A 193 -0.66 0.55 1.36
N SER A 194 -1.29 1.72 1.23
CA SER A 194 -1.56 2.32 -0.09
C SER A 194 -0.29 2.71 -0.84
N GLN A 195 0.75 3.18 -0.14
CA GLN A 195 2.06 3.47 -0.75
C GLN A 195 2.74 2.18 -1.21
N ARG A 196 2.79 1.15 -0.35
CA ARG A 196 3.36 -0.17 -0.70
C ARG A 196 2.67 -0.79 -1.91
N LEU A 197 1.34 -0.72 -1.97
CA LEU A 197 0.57 -1.23 -3.12
C LEU A 197 0.91 -0.49 -4.43
N LYS A 198 1.13 0.83 -4.37
CA LYS A 198 1.58 1.62 -5.53
C LYS A 198 2.96 1.18 -6.00
N THR A 199 3.92 1.01 -5.09
CA THR A 199 5.28 0.52 -5.41
C THR A 199 5.24 -0.87 -6.02
N THR A 200 4.48 -1.81 -5.45
CA THR A 200 4.35 -3.16 -6.02
C THR A 200 3.70 -3.17 -7.41
N GLU A 201 2.76 -2.26 -7.69
CA GLU A 201 2.19 -2.13 -9.04
C GLU A 201 3.19 -1.54 -10.05
N GLU A 202 4.03 -0.59 -9.62
CA GLU A 202 5.14 -0.05 -10.42
C GLU A 202 6.20 -1.12 -10.73
N GLU A 203 6.63 -1.90 -9.72
CA GLU A 203 7.53 -3.06 -9.88
C GLU A 203 6.94 -4.11 -10.83
N ARG A 204 5.65 -4.43 -10.68
CA ARG A 204 4.94 -5.38 -11.54
C ARG A 204 4.88 -4.91 -12.99
N GLN A 205 4.76 -3.60 -13.22
CA GLN A 205 4.79 -3.04 -14.57
C GLN A 205 6.20 -3.10 -15.17
N GLN A 206 7.24 -2.77 -14.40
CA GLN A 206 8.64 -2.95 -14.84
C GLN A 206 8.94 -4.40 -15.22
N LEU A 207 8.52 -5.38 -14.39
CA LEU A 207 8.68 -6.81 -14.69
C LEU A 207 7.98 -7.24 -15.98
N LYS A 208 6.78 -6.72 -16.28
CA LYS A 208 6.09 -6.98 -17.56
C LYS A 208 6.87 -6.45 -18.75
N ASP A 209 7.45 -5.26 -18.64
CA ASP A 209 8.16 -4.64 -19.75
C ASP A 209 9.55 -5.29 -19.96
N THR A 210 10.23 -5.71 -18.88
CA THR A 210 11.39 -6.60 -18.96
C THR A 210 11.05 -7.92 -19.63
N LEU A 211 9.93 -8.56 -19.27
CA LEU A 211 9.50 -9.83 -19.87
C LEU A 211 9.23 -9.70 -21.39
N LYS A 212 8.64 -8.58 -21.84
CA LYS A 212 8.48 -8.30 -23.28
C LYS A 212 9.82 -8.18 -23.97
N ALA A 213 10.74 -7.38 -23.44
CA ALA A 213 12.07 -7.22 -24.02
C ALA A 213 12.82 -8.56 -24.13
N THR A 214 12.77 -9.39 -23.09
CA THR A 214 13.35 -10.75 -23.12
C THR A 214 12.70 -11.65 -24.19
N GLU A 215 11.38 -11.55 -24.40
CA GLU A 215 10.68 -12.32 -25.44
C GLU A 215 11.02 -11.83 -26.86
N GLU A 216 11.23 -10.52 -27.04
CA GLU A 216 11.70 -9.92 -28.29
C GLU A 216 13.15 -10.34 -28.60
N GLU A 217 14.07 -10.26 -27.63
CA GLU A 217 15.45 -10.78 -27.74
C GLU A 217 15.47 -12.28 -28.08
N ARG A 218 14.63 -13.07 -27.41
CA ARG A 218 14.48 -14.51 -27.68
C ARG A 218 14.01 -14.77 -29.10
N GLN A 219 13.14 -13.93 -29.64
CA GLN A 219 12.68 -14.06 -31.03
C GLN A 219 13.77 -13.68 -32.02
N GLN A 220 14.51 -12.59 -31.78
CA GLN A 220 15.68 -12.21 -32.60
C GLN A 220 16.73 -13.33 -32.63
N LEU A 221 17.06 -13.92 -31.48
CA LEU A 221 17.99 -15.05 -31.38
C LEU A 221 17.55 -16.28 -32.18
N LYS A 222 16.26 -16.61 -32.21
CA LYS A 222 15.75 -17.71 -33.05
C LYS A 222 15.91 -17.41 -34.53
N ASP A 223 15.65 -16.17 -34.96
CA ASP A 223 15.72 -15.81 -36.37
C ASP A 223 17.17 -15.70 -36.85
N THR A 224 18.09 -15.23 -35.98
CA THR A 224 19.55 -15.37 -36.20
C THR A 224 19.96 -16.84 -36.32
N LEU A 225 19.50 -17.72 -35.41
CA LEU A 225 19.83 -19.14 -35.44
C LEU A 225 19.35 -19.83 -36.74
N LYS A 226 18.16 -19.47 -37.25
CA LYS A 226 17.67 -19.95 -38.55
C LYS A 226 18.59 -19.49 -39.69
N ALA A 227 18.93 -18.20 -39.73
CA ALA A 227 19.81 -17.66 -40.78
C ALA A 227 21.18 -18.36 -40.78
N THR A 228 21.79 -18.58 -39.61
CA THR A 228 23.05 -19.33 -39.49
C THR A 228 22.91 -20.79 -39.95
N GLU A 229 21.78 -21.44 -39.68
CA GLU A 229 21.52 -22.82 -40.14
C GLU A 229 21.31 -22.87 -41.68
N GLU A 230 20.64 -21.88 -42.27
CA GLU A 230 20.52 -21.73 -43.72
C GLU A 230 21.88 -21.48 -44.40
N GLU A 231 22.71 -20.57 -43.86
CA GLU A 231 24.09 -20.35 -44.31
C GLU A 231 24.94 -21.62 -44.22
N ARG A 232 24.82 -22.38 -43.12
CA ARG A 232 25.51 -23.66 -42.93
C ARG A 232 25.10 -24.69 -43.98
N GLN A 233 23.81 -24.74 -44.34
CA GLN A 233 23.30 -25.61 -45.40
C GLN A 233 23.83 -25.19 -46.78
N GLN A 234 23.86 -23.89 -47.09
CA GLN A 234 24.44 -23.38 -48.34
C GLN A 234 25.95 -23.67 -48.45
N LEU A 235 26.71 -23.46 -47.37
CA LEU A 235 28.13 -23.81 -47.33
C LEU A 235 28.38 -25.32 -47.51
N SER A 236 27.55 -26.16 -46.90
CA SER A 236 27.59 -27.62 -47.08
C SER A 236 27.34 -28.03 -48.53
N GLN A 237 26.35 -27.44 -49.20
CA GLN A 237 26.08 -27.67 -50.62
C GLN A 237 27.26 -27.24 -51.49
N ARG A 238 27.80 -26.03 -51.28
CA ARG A 238 28.97 -25.52 -52.02
C ARG A 238 30.18 -26.42 -51.85
N LEU A 239 30.46 -26.89 -50.62
CA LEU A 239 31.56 -27.81 -50.35
C LEU A 239 31.39 -29.14 -51.10
N LYS A 240 30.17 -29.67 -51.17
CA LYS A 240 29.87 -30.87 -51.98
C LYS A 240 30.14 -30.64 -53.47
N THR A 241 29.69 -29.52 -54.03
CA THR A 241 29.96 -29.17 -55.44
C THR A 241 31.45 -29.02 -55.72
N THR A 242 32.19 -28.33 -54.86
CA THR A 242 33.65 -28.18 -55.01
C THR A 242 34.39 -29.52 -54.89
N GLU A 243 33.92 -30.46 -54.06
CA GLU A 243 34.49 -31.80 -53.97
C GLU A 243 34.19 -32.65 -55.23
N GLU A 244 33.01 -32.49 -55.82
CA GLU A 244 32.65 -33.10 -57.12
C GLU A 244 33.51 -32.53 -58.27
N GLU A 245 33.67 -31.20 -58.36
CA GLU A 245 34.57 -30.51 -59.30
C GLU A 245 36.03 -30.97 -59.13
N ARG A 246 36.50 -31.07 -57.89
CA ARG A 246 37.86 -31.55 -57.57
C ARG A 246 38.08 -32.99 -58.03
N GLN A 247 37.05 -33.84 -57.96
CA GLN A 247 37.13 -35.20 -58.45
C GLN A 247 37.18 -35.25 -59.99
N GLN A 248 36.32 -34.48 -60.67
CA GLN A 248 36.37 -34.36 -62.14
C GLN A 248 37.72 -33.85 -62.65
N LEU A 249 38.33 -32.88 -61.97
CA LEU A 249 39.67 -32.37 -62.28
C LEU A 249 40.76 -33.43 -62.12
N LYS A 250 40.69 -34.29 -61.08
CA LYS A 250 41.63 -35.43 -60.94
C LYS A 250 41.48 -36.44 -62.07
N ASP A 251 40.24 -36.76 -62.43
CA ASP A 251 39.96 -37.76 -63.48
C ASP A 251 40.43 -37.24 -64.85
N THR A 252 40.25 -35.93 -65.10
CA THR A 252 40.78 -35.24 -66.28
C THR A 252 42.30 -35.21 -66.29
N LEU A 253 42.94 -34.85 -65.17
CA LEU A 253 44.40 -34.86 -65.04
C LEU A 253 44.98 -36.24 -65.33
N LYS A 254 44.38 -37.30 -64.79
CA LYS A 254 44.78 -38.69 -65.04
C LYS A 254 44.65 -39.06 -66.52
N ALA A 255 43.55 -38.68 -67.17
CA ALA A 255 43.38 -38.91 -68.61
C ALA A 255 44.45 -38.19 -69.44
N THR A 256 44.80 -36.94 -69.09
CA THR A 256 45.91 -36.20 -69.73
C THR A 256 47.27 -36.85 -69.47
N GLU A 257 47.51 -37.42 -68.28
CA GLU A 257 48.73 -38.19 -67.99
C GLU A 257 48.83 -39.47 -68.83
N ASP A 258 47.73 -40.21 -68.97
CA ASP A 258 47.64 -41.41 -69.81
C ASP A 258 47.84 -41.08 -71.30
N GLU A 259 47.25 -39.99 -71.80
CA GLU A 259 47.48 -39.48 -73.17
C GLU A 259 48.94 -39.07 -73.37
N ARG A 260 49.52 -38.32 -72.44
CA ARG A 260 50.94 -37.93 -72.48
C ARG A 260 51.86 -39.16 -72.51
N GLN A 261 51.49 -40.24 -71.81
CA GLN A 261 52.25 -41.48 -71.87
C GLN A 261 52.14 -42.16 -73.23
N LYS A 262 50.93 -42.27 -73.82
CA LYS A 262 50.74 -42.76 -75.20
C LYS A 262 51.56 -41.96 -76.22
N TYR A 263 51.60 -40.63 -76.11
CA TYR A 263 52.43 -39.78 -76.97
C TYR A 263 53.93 -40.05 -76.82
N LYS A 264 54.42 -40.33 -75.60
CA LYS A 264 55.83 -40.73 -75.39
C LYS A 264 56.14 -42.09 -76.01
N ASP A 265 55.26 -43.07 -75.86
CA ASP A 265 55.46 -44.39 -76.43
C ASP A 265 55.38 -44.36 -77.97
N ALA A 266 54.49 -43.56 -78.54
CA ALA A 266 54.45 -43.30 -79.99
C ALA A 266 55.73 -42.61 -80.49
N LEU A 267 56.21 -41.56 -79.79
CA LEU A 267 57.46 -40.89 -80.12
C LEU A 267 58.67 -41.83 -80.08
N ARG A 268 58.72 -42.75 -79.10
CA ARG A 268 59.74 -43.80 -79.04
C ARG A 268 59.67 -44.73 -80.25
N ALA A 269 58.47 -45.19 -80.64
CA ALA A 269 58.29 -46.03 -81.81
C ALA A 269 58.73 -45.32 -83.11
N THR A 270 58.37 -44.05 -83.31
CA THR A 270 58.83 -43.27 -84.48
C THR A 270 60.36 -43.07 -84.48
N GLU A 271 60.99 -42.91 -83.31
CA GLU A 271 62.44 -42.83 -83.19
C GLU A 271 63.13 -44.18 -83.49
N GLU A 272 62.55 -45.30 -83.06
CA GLU A 272 63.00 -46.66 -83.44
C GLU A 272 62.87 -46.90 -84.95
N GLU A 273 61.74 -46.53 -85.57
CA GLU A 273 61.54 -46.58 -87.03
C GLU A 273 62.56 -45.69 -87.77
N ARG A 274 62.82 -44.48 -87.29
CA ARG A 274 63.82 -43.56 -87.84
C ARG A 274 65.22 -44.17 -87.78
N GLN A 275 65.57 -44.85 -86.68
CA GLN A 275 66.84 -45.56 -86.55
C GLN A 275 66.93 -46.76 -87.52
N GLN A 276 65.86 -47.55 -87.67
CA GLN A 276 65.80 -48.65 -88.65
C GLN A 276 65.95 -48.14 -90.09
N LEU A 277 65.24 -47.06 -90.45
CA LEU A 277 65.36 -46.42 -91.76
C LEU A 277 66.77 -45.89 -92.00
N THR A 278 67.41 -45.28 -90.99
CA THR A 278 68.81 -44.83 -91.06
C THR A 278 69.76 -46.02 -91.30
N GLY A 279 69.55 -47.14 -90.60
CA GLY A 279 70.32 -48.38 -90.80
C GLY A 279 70.16 -48.96 -92.20
N ARG A 280 68.94 -48.95 -92.76
CA ARG A 280 68.66 -49.35 -94.15
C ARG A 280 69.32 -48.40 -95.16
N LEU A 281 69.28 -47.10 -94.91
CA LEU A 281 69.94 -46.10 -95.76
C LEU A 281 71.45 -46.32 -95.81
N ASN A 282 72.08 -46.60 -94.66
CA ASN A 282 73.51 -46.93 -94.59
C ASN A 282 73.84 -48.24 -95.33
N THR A 283 73.02 -49.29 -95.22
CA THR A 283 73.25 -50.54 -95.96
C THR A 283 73.09 -50.34 -97.47
N THR A 284 72.09 -49.58 -97.92
CA THR A 284 71.97 -49.22 -99.36
C THR A 284 73.12 -48.32 -99.83
N GLU A 285 73.65 -47.43 -98.99
CA GLU A 285 74.84 -46.63 -99.28
C GLU A 285 76.11 -47.51 -99.42
N GLU A 286 76.27 -48.52 -98.55
CA GLU A 286 77.31 -49.55 -98.63
C GLU A 286 77.17 -50.41 -99.89
N GLU A 287 75.98 -50.92 -100.19
CA GLU A 287 75.68 -51.67 -101.43
C GLU A 287 75.98 -50.84 -102.68
N ARG A 288 75.58 -49.57 -102.69
CA ARG A 288 75.89 -48.61 -103.76
C ARG A 288 77.39 -48.40 -103.92
N GLN A 289 78.14 -48.37 -102.81
CA GLN A 289 79.59 -48.24 -102.84
C GLN A 289 80.26 -49.54 -103.35
N GLN A 290 79.80 -50.71 -102.92
CA GLN A 290 80.24 -52.00 -103.46
C GLN A 290 79.95 -52.11 -104.97
N PHE A 291 78.77 -51.68 -105.43
CA PHE A 291 78.44 -51.61 -106.86
C PHE A 291 79.37 -50.67 -107.64
N LYS A 292 79.67 -49.48 -107.10
CA LYS A 292 80.65 -48.56 -107.70
C LYS A 292 82.03 -49.19 -107.82
N ASP A 293 82.48 -49.92 -106.80
CA ASP A 293 83.81 -50.54 -106.79
C ASP A 293 83.86 -51.81 -107.67
N ALA A 294 82.77 -52.57 -107.76
CA ALA A 294 82.61 -53.64 -108.74
C ALA A 294 82.59 -53.10 -110.19
N LEU A 295 81.94 -51.96 -110.44
CA LEU A 295 81.99 -51.26 -111.73
C LEU A 295 83.41 -50.79 -112.07
N LYS A 296 84.16 -50.22 -111.11
CA LYS A 296 85.58 -49.87 -111.31
C LYS A 296 86.42 -51.10 -111.61
N ALA A 297 86.19 -52.22 -110.92
CA ALA A 297 86.88 -53.48 -111.15
C ALA A 297 86.58 -54.02 -112.56
N LYS A 298 85.30 -54.11 -112.96
CA LYS A 298 84.90 -54.52 -114.32
C LYS A 298 85.42 -53.58 -115.41
N HIS A 299 85.44 -52.27 -115.17
CA HIS A 299 86.06 -51.32 -116.09
C HIS A 299 87.58 -51.51 -116.17
N LYS A 300 88.25 -51.86 -115.06
CA LYS A 300 89.68 -52.17 -115.04
C LYS A 300 89.97 -53.47 -115.80
N ASP A 301 89.19 -54.52 -115.57
CA ASP A 301 89.27 -55.79 -116.30
C ASP A 301 89.08 -55.56 -117.79
N PHE A 302 87.98 -54.91 -118.20
CA PHE A 302 87.70 -54.60 -119.61
C PHE A 302 88.81 -53.76 -120.26
N ARG A 303 89.41 -52.83 -119.51
CA ARG A 303 90.60 -52.06 -119.96
C ARG A 303 91.84 -52.94 -120.10
N HIS A 304 92.01 -53.97 -119.29
CA HIS A 304 93.05 -54.99 -119.47
C HIS A 304 92.76 -55.89 -120.67
N THR A 305 91.51 -56.35 -120.87
CA THR A 305 91.11 -57.17 -122.03
C THR A 305 91.37 -56.42 -123.34
N LEU A 306 90.90 -55.17 -123.46
CA LEU A 306 91.18 -54.33 -124.62
C LEU A 306 92.67 -54.05 -124.84
N LYS A 307 93.49 -54.05 -123.79
CA LYS A 307 94.95 -53.92 -123.92
C LYS A 307 95.57 -55.20 -124.46
N TYR A 308 95.09 -56.36 -123.99
CA TYR A 308 95.54 -57.67 -124.44
C TYR A 308 95.16 -57.95 -125.90
N GLU A 309 93.89 -57.72 -126.29
CA GLU A 309 93.42 -57.83 -127.68
C GLU A 309 94.16 -56.86 -128.61
N LYS A 310 94.49 -55.65 -128.14
CA LYS A 310 95.30 -54.68 -128.90
C LYS A 310 96.76 -55.11 -129.05
N GLU A 311 97.33 -55.78 -128.06
CA GLU A 311 98.69 -56.34 -128.13
C GLU A 311 98.73 -57.58 -129.05
N GLU A 312 97.69 -58.42 -129.05
CA GLU A 312 97.54 -59.58 -129.93
C GLU A 312 97.39 -59.20 -131.41
N LEU A 313 96.57 -58.20 -131.74
CA LEU A 313 96.42 -57.66 -133.11
C LEU A 313 97.71 -56.98 -133.64
N LEU A 314 98.60 -56.54 -132.75
CA LEU A 314 99.91 -55.98 -133.11
C LEU A 314 100.96 -57.06 -133.46
N GLN A 315 100.72 -58.30 -133.07
CA GLN A 315 101.62 -59.43 -133.31
C GLN A 315 101.43 -60.02 -134.72
N GLN A 316 100.19 -60.06 -135.22
CA GLN A 316 99.83 -60.72 -136.49
C GLN A 316 100.14 -59.91 -137.78
N GLN A 317 100.59 -58.66 -137.68
CA GLN A 317 100.91 -57.82 -138.85
C GLN A 317 102.39 -57.85 -139.26
N LYS A 318 103.15 -58.91 -138.91
CA LYS A 318 104.61 -58.96 -139.10
C LYS A 318 105.15 -60.11 -139.98
N GLU A 319 104.31 -61.01 -140.43
CA GLU A 319 104.64 -62.20 -141.23
C GLU A 319 103.51 -62.26 -142.29
N ASP A 320 103.64 -61.93 -143.58
CA ASP A 320 104.70 -62.16 -144.60
C ASP A 320 105.02 -60.86 -145.41
N GLY A 321 106.17 -60.60 -146.05
CA GLY A 321 107.51 -61.24 -146.23
C GLY A 321 108.48 -60.16 -146.82
N GLU A 322 109.76 -60.33 -147.19
CA GLU A 322 110.74 -61.45 -147.33
C GLU A 322 112.18 -60.88 -147.07
N GLU A 323 113.28 -61.59 -147.41
CA GLU A 323 114.70 -61.25 -147.09
C GLU A 323 115.69 -61.26 -148.30
N ASP A 324 117.00 -61.04 -148.06
CA ASP A 324 117.96 -60.16 -148.80
C ASP A 324 117.65 -58.65 -148.59
N TYR A 325 116.67 -58.42 -147.73
CA TYR A 325 115.88 -57.22 -147.61
C TYR A 325 115.73 -56.93 -146.11
N ALA A 326 115.98 -55.70 -145.69
CA ALA A 326 115.70 -55.25 -144.32
C ALA A 326 114.60 -54.19 -144.38
N ALA A 327 113.35 -54.65 -144.34
CA ALA A 327 112.17 -53.82 -144.56
C ALA A 327 112.07 -52.66 -143.55
N SER A 328 111.96 -51.43 -144.04
CA SER A 328 111.84 -50.23 -143.20
C SER A 328 110.58 -49.40 -143.52
N SER A 329 109.48 -49.80 -142.88
CA SER A 329 108.29 -49.01 -142.49
C SER A 329 107.51 -48.29 -143.61
N SER A 330 106.35 -48.77 -144.07
CA SER A 330 105.04 -48.81 -143.35
C SER A 330 104.67 -47.50 -142.64
N ASN A 331 103.48 -46.91 -142.80
CA ASN A 331 102.23 -47.38 -143.44
C ASN A 331 101.50 -46.26 -144.22
N LYS A 332 100.98 -46.59 -145.40
CA LYS A 332 99.64 -46.16 -145.83
C LYS A 332 98.64 -47.24 -145.37
N VAL A 333 97.37 -46.88 -145.20
CA VAL A 333 96.22 -47.77 -144.87
C VAL A 333 96.13 -48.23 -143.41
N VAL A 334 95.37 -47.49 -142.59
CA VAL A 334 94.68 -48.02 -141.37
C VAL A 334 93.28 -47.41 -141.19
N ASP A 335 93.02 -46.17 -141.61
CA ASP A 335 91.75 -45.45 -141.33
C ASP A 335 90.48 -45.93 -142.07
N ALA A 336 90.57 -46.96 -142.91
CA ALA A 336 89.42 -47.59 -143.57
C ALA A 336 89.11 -49.02 -143.07
N GLY A 337 89.85 -49.52 -142.08
CA GLY A 337 89.88 -50.92 -141.66
C GLY A 337 89.21 -51.24 -140.32
N LEU A 338 88.27 -50.42 -139.83
CA LEU A 338 87.50 -50.70 -138.61
C LEU A 338 86.02 -50.75 -138.95
N SER A 339 85.50 -51.98 -139.03
CA SER A 339 84.15 -52.28 -139.51
C SER A 339 83.10 -51.40 -138.86
N GLN A 340 82.20 -50.87 -139.69
CA GLN A 340 81.01 -50.14 -139.26
C GLN A 340 80.18 -50.95 -138.25
N SER A 341 80.30 -52.29 -138.28
CA SER A 341 79.75 -53.19 -137.27
C SER A 341 80.31 -52.93 -135.87
N GLN A 342 81.63 -52.95 -135.65
CA GLN A 342 82.24 -52.82 -134.31
C GLN A 342 81.97 -51.45 -133.66
N LYS A 343 82.00 -50.36 -134.44
CA LYS A 343 81.60 -49.03 -133.94
C LYS A 343 80.11 -49.00 -133.58
N LYS A 344 79.26 -49.69 -134.35
CA LYS A 344 77.83 -49.79 -134.08
C LYS A 344 77.53 -50.66 -132.86
N THR A 345 78.20 -51.80 -132.67
CA THR A 345 78.07 -52.63 -131.46
C THR A 345 78.60 -51.91 -130.21
N CYS A 346 79.68 -51.15 -130.33
CA CYS A 346 80.19 -50.34 -129.22
C CYS A 346 79.20 -49.22 -128.83
N HIS A 347 78.63 -48.53 -129.83
CA HIS A 347 77.63 -47.49 -129.58
C HIS A 347 76.32 -48.09 -129.05
N GLU A 348 75.84 -49.21 -129.61
CA GLU A 348 74.63 -49.92 -129.15
C GLU A 348 74.81 -50.49 -127.73
N SER A 349 75.96 -51.04 -127.35
CA SER A 349 76.22 -51.50 -125.98
C SER A 349 76.38 -50.35 -124.98
N LEU A 350 77.04 -49.25 -125.35
CA LEU A 350 77.14 -48.06 -124.49
C LEU A 350 75.77 -47.38 -124.31
N THR A 351 74.99 -47.26 -125.39
CA THR A 351 73.62 -46.73 -125.33
C THR A 351 72.74 -47.67 -124.52
N LYS A 352 72.84 -49.00 -124.70
CA LYS A 352 72.04 -49.96 -123.92
C LYS A 352 72.37 -49.92 -122.42
N MET A 353 73.66 -49.87 -122.05
CA MET A 353 74.07 -49.66 -120.66
C MET A 353 73.64 -48.29 -120.12
N MET A 354 73.74 -47.21 -120.89
CA MET A 354 73.22 -45.90 -120.47
C MET A 354 71.71 -45.94 -120.27
N THR A 355 70.94 -46.54 -121.18
CA THR A 355 69.49 -46.67 -121.01
C THR A 355 69.11 -47.60 -119.86
N GLU A 356 69.87 -48.65 -119.57
CA GLU A 356 69.62 -49.51 -118.40
C GLU A 356 69.96 -48.77 -117.10
N VAL A 357 71.01 -47.95 -117.07
CA VAL A 357 71.33 -47.06 -115.93
C VAL A 357 70.28 -45.95 -115.76
N GLU A 358 69.84 -45.30 -116.83
CA GLU A 358 68.79 -44.28 -116.79
C GLU A 358 67.44 -44.87 -116.38
N ILE A 359 67.06 -46.04 -116.89
CA ILE A 359 65.85 -46.76 -116.46
C ILE A 359 65.95 -47.18 -114.99
N GLN A 360 67.12 -47.57 -114.49
CA GLN A 360 67.30 -47.94 -113.09
C GLN A 360 67.25 -46.70 -112.17
N VAL A 361 67.92 -45.60 -112.53
CA VAL A 361 67.86 -44.32 -111.78
C VAL A 361 66.44 -43.74 -111.79
N VAL A 362 65.71 -43.82 -112.91
CA VAL A 362 64.30 -43.37 -112.99
C VAL A 362 63.37 -44.29 -112.19
N LYS A 363 63.62 -45.61 -112.14
CA LYS A 363 62.90 -46.52 -111.24
C LYS A 363 63.16 -46.20 -109.77
N ASP A 364 64.42 -45.96 -109.40
CA ASP A 364 64.78 -45.64 -108.02
C ASP A 364 64.23 -44.26 -107.61
N GLN A 365 64.22 -43.26 -108.50
CA GLN A 365 63.53 -41.99 -108.28
C GLN A 365 62.00 -42.13 -108.21
N MET A 366 61.39 -42.99 -109.04
CA MET A 366 59.95 -43.28 -108.92
C MET A 366 59.61 -43.99 -107.61
N LEU A 367 60.40 -44.97 -107.15
CA LEU A 367 60.22 -45.57 -105.83
C LEU A 367 60.41 -44.54 -104.71
N PHE A 368 61.41 -43.66 -104.81
CA PHE A 368 61.64 -42.61 -103.81
C PHE A 368 60.45 -41.63 -103.72
N CYS A 369 59.93 -41.16 -104.87
CA CYS A 369 58.71 -40.34 -104.91
C CYS A 369 57.48 -41.09 -104.37
N HIS A 370 57.32 -42.37 -104.70
CA HIS A 370 56.16 -43.15 -104.25
C HIS A 370 56.22 -43.48 -102.74
N CYS A 371 57.41 -43.60 -102.15
CA CYS A 371 57.61 -43.71 -100.71
C CYS A 371 57.42 -42.37 -99.98
N CYS A 372 57.92 -41.25 -100.52
CA CYS A 372 57.64 -39.92 -99.96
C CYS A 372 56.14 -39.61 -99.94
N TRP A 373 55.42 -39.86 -101.04
CA TRP A 373 53.98 -39.55 -101.12
C TRP A 373 53.14 -40.39 -100.15
N VAL A 374 53.49 -41.66 -99.93
CA VAL A 374 52.83 -42.51 -98.92
C VAL A 374 53.15 -42.04 -97.49
N SER A 375 54.34 -41.50 -97.24
CA SER A 375 54.73 -41.00 -95.92
C SER A 375 54.17 -39.62 -95.57
N GLU A 376 53.93 -38.75 -96.57
CA GLU A 376 53.37 -37.41 -96.35
C GLU A 376 51.83 -37.38 -96.36
N CYS A 377 51.15 -38.27 -97.09
CA CYS A 377 49.69 -38.23 -97.20
C CYS A 377 48.93 -38.96 -96.08
N GLY A 378 49.54 -39.91 -95.35
CA GLY A 378 48.98 -40.44 -94.09
C GLY A 378 47.57 -41.07 -94.14
N VAL A 379 47.05 -41.45 -95.32
CA VAL A 379 45.70 -42.03 -95.46
C VAL A 379 45.74 -43.54 -95.22
N SER A 380 44.95 -44.02 -94.26
CA SER A 380 44.84 -45.46 -94.00
C SER A 380 44.03 -46.18 -95.10
N VAL A 381 44.42 -47.42 -95.40
CA VAL A 381 43.76 -48.28 -96.41
C VAL A 381 42.25 -48.45 -96.15
N SER A 382 41.80 -48.24 -94.91
CA SER A 382 40.39 -48.29 -94.50
C SER A 382 39.53 -47.15 -95.08
N GLN A 383 40.09 -46.00 -95.48
CA GLN A 383 39.29 -44.89 -96.02
C GLN A 383 39.01 -45.00 -97.53
N LEU A 384 39.80 -45.76 -98.29
CA LEU A 384 39.61 -45.88 -99.74
C LEU A 384 38.38 -46.71 -100.15
N PHE A 385 37.86 -47.57 -99.27
CA PHE A 385 36.72 -48.44 -99.59
C PHE A 385 35.34 -47.72 -99.52
N GLN A 386 35.27 -46.47 -99.05
CA GLN A 386 34.01 -45.71 -98.97
C GLN A 386 33.80 -44.68 -100.10
N CYS A 387 34.79 -44.41 -100.95
CA CYS A 387 34.66 -43.46 -102.07
C CYS A 387 34.35 -44.11 -103.44
N SER A 388 34.21 -45.43 -103.54
CA SER A 388 33.91 -46.14 -104.79
C SER A 388 32.48 -46.69 -104.86
N ASN A 389 31.50 -45.97 -104.28
CA ASN A 389 30.08 -46.28 -104.48
C ASN A 389 29.22 -45.01 -104.62
N ARG A 390 29.72 -44.05 -105.42
CA ARG A 390 28.97 -42.92 -105.96
C ARG A 390 29.59 -42.43 -107.27
#